data_AF-B7G188-F1
#
_entry.id   AF-B7G188-F1
#
_cell.length_a   1.000
_cell.length_b   1.000
_cell.length_c   1.000
_cell.angle_alpha   90.00
_cell.angle_beta   90.00
_cell.angle_gamma   90.00
#
_symmetry.space_group_name_H-M   'P 1'
#
loop_
_entity.id
_entity.type
_entity.pdbx_description
1 polymer ?
#
loop_
_entity_poly.entity_id
_entity_poly.type
_entity_poly.pdbx_seq_one_letter_code
_entity_poly.pdbx_strand_id
1 'polypeptide(L)'
;MNARRTLAFTLALLFDASAVGAFTSLLTTFKTSRISITYLPATVKPAPKNKGYEPKWKKKETLADQNGGIKDFKQIGLKGNVPVIFKQGNETRATVALAGQPLRDVATQADQFIKYGCGKGECGTCECLVNGQWIRPCQTNVPGNLAPGEEYVVQVKEVKNKAVSSGKFYSFRSFIMGFYNNLLGMVGFVKYRRAAKKNWLERQEYEDLIRQKTMQKKIARERSVEEDKNNKLSP
;
A
#
# COMPACT_ATOMS: atom_id res chain seq x y z
N MET A 1 -54.67 35.23 11.90
CA MET A 1 -53.81 34.16 12.45
C MET A 1 -52.82 33.76 11.38
N ASN A 2 -51.51 33.93 11.62
CA ASN A 2 -50.43 33.10 11.07
C ASN A 2 -49.09 33.64 11.58
N ALA A 3 -48.56 32.93 12.58
CA ALA A 3 -47.36 33.28 13.33
C ALA A 3 -46.10 32.96 12.51
N ARG A 4 -45.21 33.94 12.39
CA ARG A 4 -43.83 33.75 11.94
C ARG A 4 -43.00 33.28 13.13
N ARG A 5 -42.50 32.04 13.08
CA ARG A 5 -41.53 31.51 14.04
C ARG A 5 -40.14 31.52 13.39
N THR A 6 -39.27 32.33 13.96
CA THR A 6 -37.82 32.34 13.79
C THR A 6 -37.22 31.21 14.62
N LEU A 7 -36.34 30.39 14.03
CA LEU A 7 -35.50 29.44 14.75
C LEU A 7 -34.04 29.74 14.42
N ALA A 8 -33.32 30.22 15.43
CA ALA A 8 -31.88 30.40 15.44
C ALA A 8 -31.22 29.04 15.73
N PHE A 9 -30.29 28.64 14.87
CA PHE A 9 -29.44 27.46 15.04
C PHE A 9 -28.13 27.91 15.72
N THR A 10 -27.93 27.52 16.98
CA THR A 10 -26.67 27.65 17.71
C THR A 10 -25.88 26.35 17.58
N LEU A 11 -24.71 26.43 16.96
CA LEU A 11 -23.80 25.30 16.73
C LEU A 11 -22.61 25.44 17.69
N ALA A 12 -22.62 24.67 18.78
CA ALA A 12 -21.51 24.56 19.72
C ALA A 12 -20.67 23.33 19.35
N LEU A 13 -19.42 23.55 18.94
CA LEU A 13 -18.41 22.49 18.77
C LEU A 13 -17.50 22.49 20.01
N LEU A 14 -17.61 21.44 20.82
CA LEU A 14 -16.63 21.08 21.84
C LEU A 14 -15.58 20.17 21.19
N PHE A 15 -14.31 20.58 21.30
CA PHE A 15 -13.15 19.78 20.93
C PHE A 15 -12.70 18.96 22.15
N ASP A 16 -12.86 17.65 22.07
CA ASP A 16 -12.24 16.70 23.01
C ASP A 16 -10.80 16.41 22.56
N ALA A 17 -9.84 16.77 23.41
CA ALA A 17 -8.44 16.40 23.29
C ALA A 17 -8.18 15.20 24.21
N SER A 18 -7.85 14.04 23.65
CA SER A 18 -7.38 12.89 24.43
C SER A 18 -6.33 12.07 23.68
N ALA A 19 -5.48 11.42 24.47
CA ALA A 19 -4.44 10.44 24.14
C ALA A 19 -3.00 10.99 23.97
N VAL A 20 -2.38 11.30 25.11
CA VAL A 20 -0.92 11.27 25.31
C VAL A 20 -0.47 9.79 25.33
N GLY A 21 0.49 9.45 24.47
CA GLY A 21 1.01 8.10 24.30
C GLY A 21 1.82 7.60 25.51
N ALA A 22 1.53 6.38 25.93
CA ALA A 22 2.31 5.64 26.93
C ALA A 22 3.50 4.96 26.25
N PHE A 23 4.70 5.45 26.56
CA PHE A 23 5.99 4.83 26.23
C PHE A 23 6.29 3.78 27.32
N THR A 24 6.15 2.49 27.02
CA THR A 24 6.54 1.40 27.92
C THR A 24 7.91 0.86 27.54
N SER A 25 8.86 1.06 28.44
CA SER A 25 10.23 0.58 28.40
C SER A 25 10.30 -0.92 28.71
N LEU A 26 10.82 -1.70 27.75
CA LEU A 26 11.12 -3.13 27.91
C LEU A 26 12.45 -3.28 28.68
N LEU A 27 12.36 -3.66 29.95
CA LEU A 27 13.47 -4.10 30.79
C LEU A 27 13.83 -5.55 30.44
N THR A 28 15.02 -5.75 29.86
CA THR A 28 15.62 -7.06 29.64
C THR A 28 16.19 -7.63 30.94
N THR A 29 15.65 -8.75 31.40
CA THR A 29 16.10 -9.47 32.59
C THR A 29 17.03 -10.61 32.19
N PHE A 30 18.34 -10.46 32.39
CA PHE A 30 19.29 -11.57 32.27
C PHE A 30 19.28 -12.41 33.55
N LYS A 31 18.73 -13.63 33.49
CA LYS A 31 18.81 -14.62 34.56
C LYS A 31 20.08 -15.46 34.41
N THR A 32 21.02 -15.25 35.33
CA THR A 32 22.20 -16.10 35.53
C THR A 32 21.80 -17.30 36.41
N SER A 33 21.80 -18.51 35.87
CA SER A 33 21.61 -19.73 36.65
C SER A 33 22.93 -20.47 36.86
N ARG A 34 23.27 -20.66 38.14
CA ARG A 34 24.38 -21.52 38.61
C ARG A 34 24.04 -22.99 38.36
N ILE A 35 25.00 -23.74 37.85
CA ILE A 35 24.89 -25.19 37.65
C ILE A 35 25.48 -25.88 38.89
N SER A 36 24.64 -26.57 39.66
CA SER A 36 25.06 -27.53 40.68
C SER A 36 25.29 -28.89 40.03
N ILE A 37 26.47 -29.47 40.27
CA ILE A 37 26.84 -30.80 39.80
C ILE A 37 26.50 -31.81 40.89
N THR A 38 25.51 -32.66 40.64
CA THR A 38 25.24 -33.88 41.40
C THR A 38 25.65 -35.09 40.55
N TYR A 39 26.62 -35.85 41.04
CA TYR A 39 27.04 -37.12 40.46
C TYR A 39 26.05 -38.23 40.84
N LEU A 40 25.51 -38.93 39.83
CA LEU A 40 24.76 -40.18 40.00
C LEU A 40 25.56 -41.36 39.42
N PRO A 41 25.58 -42.53 40.08
CA PRO A 41 26.34 -43.70 39.65
C PRO A 41 25.73 -44.37 38.43
N ALA A 42 26.61 -44.85 37.55
CA ALA A 42 26.31 -45.42 36.25
C ALA A 42 25.57 -46.77 36.35
N THR A 43 24.39 -46.85 35.73
CA THR A 43 23.76 -48.12 35.34
C THR A 43 24.33 -48.53 33.98
N VAL A 44 25.04 -49.66 33.95
CA VAL A 44 25.62 -50.23 32.73
C VAL A 44 24.48 -50.72 31.84
N LYS A 45 24.23 -50.01 30.74
CA LYS A 45 23.34 -50.46 29.67
C LYS A 45 24.08 -51.50 28.81
N PRO A 46 23.41 -52.59 28.38
CA PRO A 46 24.01 -53.60 27.52
C PRO A 46 24.43 -53.01 26.18
N ALA A 47 25.54 -53.53 25.65
CA ALA A 47 26.21 -53.04 24.44
C ALA A 47 25.26 -52.95 23.24
N PRO A 48 25.24 -51.82 22.50
CA PRO A 48 24.40 -51.68 21.32
C PRO A 48 24.92 -52.56 20.19
N LYS A 49 24.02 -53.34 19.59
CA LYS A 49 24.25 -54.06 18.32
C LYS A 49 24.73 -53.06 17.25
N ASN A 50 25.76 -53.45 16.49
CA ASN A 50 26.37 -52.66 15.42
C ASN A 50 25.32 -52.06 14.47
N LYS A 51 24.97 -50.80 14.69
CA LYS A 51 24.23 -50.00 13.71
C LYS A 51 25.28 -49.47 12.73
N GLY A 52 25.10 -49.80 11.45
CA GLY A 52 25.95 -49.27 10.38
C GLY A 52 26.05 -47.74 10.48
N TYR A 53 27.17 -47.18 10.04
CA TYR A 53 27.45 -45.75 10.10
C TYR A 53 26.32 -44.96 9.42
N GLU A 54 25.48 -44.29 10.22
CA GLU A 54 24.58 -43.28 9.70
C GLU A 54 25.39 -41.99 9.50
N PRO A 55 25.55 -41.54 8.26
CA PRO A 55 26.34 -40.35 8.00
C PRO A 55 25.72 -39.15 8.70
N LYS A 56 26.57 -38.27 9.24
CA LYS A 56 26.17 -37.09 10.01
C LYS A 56 25.26 -36.13 9.24
N TRP A 57 25.28 -36.18 7.91
CA TRP A 57 24.43 -35.40 7.02
C TRP A 57 23.04 -36.01 6.79
N LYS A 58 22.74 -37.19 7.33
CA LYS A 58 21.39 -37.77 7.27
C LYS A 58 20.45 -36.90 8.10
N LYS A 59 19.50 -36.26 7.43
CA LYS A 59 18.51 -35.39 8.05
C LYS A 59 17.74 -36.20 9.10
N LYS A 60 17.79 -35.77 10.36
CA LYS A 60 16.98 -36.36 11.43
C LYS A 60 15.52 -36.05 11.12
N GLU A 61 14.64 -37.04 11.29
CA GLU A 61 13.21 -36.85 11.10
C GLU A 61 12.72 -35.67 11.94
N THR A 62 12.13 -34.69 11.27
CA THR A 62 11.50 -33.55 11.93
C THR A 62 10.08 -33.95 12.34
N LEU A 63 9.47 -33.25 13.30
CA LEU A 63 8.08 -33.51 13.71
C LEU A 63 7.10 -33.46 12.51
N ALA A 64 7.43 -32.75 11.44
CA ALA A 64 6.66 -32.72 10.19
C ALA A 64 6.71 -34.06 9.42
N ASP A 65 7.82 -34.80 9.53
CA ASP A 65 7.99 -36.12 8.92
C ASP A 65 7.24 -37.18 9.75
N GLN A 66 7.24 -37.06 11.09
CA GLN A 66 6.51 -37.96 11.99
C GLN A 66 4.98 -37.73 11.98
N ASN A 67 4.53 -36.47 11.97
CA ASN A 67 3.10 -36.15 11.89
C ASN A 67 2.52 -36.35 10.49
N GLY A 68 3.38 -36.62 9.48
CA GLY A 68 2.98 -36.99 8.14
C GLY A 68 2.32 -35.84 7.39
N GLY A 69 2.99 -35.37 6.35
CA GLY A 69 2.29 -34.72 5.25
C GLY A 69 1.09 -35.55 4.79
N ILE A 70 0.05 -34.85 4.32
CA ILE A 70 -1.22 -35.34 3.78
C ILE A 70 -1.11 -36.81 3.30
N LYS A 71 -1.61 -37.74 4.12
CA LYS A 71 -1.47 -39.18 3.84
C LYS A 71 -2.43 -39.68 2.76
N ASP A 72 -3.53 -38.96 2.49
CA ASP A 72 -4.49 -39.29 1.45
C ASP A 72 -5.03 -38.06 0.71
N PHE A 73 -4.51 -37.82 -0.51
CA PHE A 73 -5.05 -36.81 -1.45
C PHE A 73 -6.51 -37.08 -1.86
N LYS A 74 -7.02 -38.29 -1.58
CA LYS A 74 -8.41 -38.71 -1.86
C LYS A 74 -9.39 -38.16 -0.83
N GLN A 75 -8.99 -37.98 0.42
CA GLN A 75 -9.84 -37.41 1.48
C GLN A 75 -9.93 -35.88 1.43
N ILE A 76 -8.98 -35.22 0.76
CA ILE A 76 -8.94 -33.75 0.59
C ILE A 76 -9.66 -33.30 -0.70
N GLY A 77 -10.28 -34.21 -1.46
CA GLY A 77 -10.98 -33.83 -2.71
C GLY A 77 -10.05 -33.26 -3.78
N LEU A 78 -8.73 -33.45 -3.66
CA LEU A 78 -7.72 -32.81 -4.50
C LEU A 78 -7.59 -33.44 -5.91
N LYS A 79 -8.42 -34.43 -6.23
CA LYS A 79 -8.44 -35.17 -7.51
C LYS A 79 -9.81 -35.11 -8.19
N GLY A 80 -10.48 -33.96 -8.12
CA GLY A 80 -11.72 -33.70 -8.83
C GLY A 80 -11.48 -32.77 -10.01
N ASN A 81 -11.91 -33.19 -11.20
CA ASN A 81 -12.21 -32.25 -12.29
C ASN A 81 -13.49 -31.51 -11.89
N VAL A 82 -13.39 -30.20 -11.71
CA VAL A 82 -14.52 -29.34 -11.34
C VAL A 82 -15.01 -28.61 -12.59
N PRO A 83 -16.29 -28.75 -12.98
CA PRO A 83 -16.87 -27.94 -14.03
C PRO A 83 -17.05 -26.50 -13.54
N VAL A 84 -16.41 -25.55 -14.23
CA VAL A 84 -16.47 -24.12 -13.97
C VAL A 84 -17.19 -23.43 -15.12
N ILE A 85 -18.25 -22.68 -14.80
CA ILE A 85 -19.03 -21.91 -15.78
C ILE A 85 -18.82 -20.43 -15.53
N PHE A 86 -18.20 -19.76 -16.49
CA PHE A 86 -18.10 -18.31 -16.52
C PHE A 86 -19.32 -17.72 -17.22
N LYS A 87 -20.00 -16.78 -16.55
CA LYS A 87 -21.10 -15.99 -17.12
C LYS A 87 -20.65 -14.54 -17.22
N GLN A 88 -20.73 -13.97 -18.41
CA GLN A 88 -20.48 -12.55 -18.66
C GLN A 88 -21.62 -11.98 -19.51
N GLY A 89 -22.59 -11.36 -18.85
CA GLY A 89 -23.81 -10.92 -19.51
C GLY A 89 -24.54 -12.07 -20.19
N ASN A 90 -24.62 -12.04 -21.52
CA ASN A 90 -25.27 -13.07 -22.32
C ASN A 90 -24.33 -14.20 -22.77
N GLU A 91 -23.02 -14.04 -22.59
CA GLU A 91 -22.04 -15.06 -22.97
C GLU A 91 -21.77 -16.00 -21.81
N THR A 92 -21.75 -17.30 -22.11
CA THR A 92 -21.40 -18.35 -21.15
C THR A 92 -20.27 -19.19 -21.71
N ARG A 93 -19.21 -19.38 -20.91
CA ARG A 93 -18.04 -20.20 -21.24
C ARG A 93 -17.87 -21.24 -20.16
N ALA A 94 -17.85 -22.51 -20.54
CA ALA A 94 -17.66 -23.62 -19.62
C ALA A 94 -16.26 -24.22 -19.80
N THR A 95 -15.59 -24.51 -18.69
CA THR A 95 -14.28 -25.17 -18.67
C THR A 95 -14.20 -26.17 -17.53
N VAL A 96 -13.24 -27.08 -17.64
CA VAL A 96 -12.93 -28.05 -16.60
C VAL A 96 -11.64 -27.62 -15.92
N ALA A 97 -11.68 -27.43 -14.61
CA ALA A 97 -10.53 -27.04 -13.80
C ALA A 97 -10.15 -28.15 -12.83
N LEU A 98 -8.89 -28.18 -12.42
CA LEU A 98 -8.45 -29.00 -11.30
C LEU A 98 -8.75 -28.30 -9.97
N ALA A 99 -9.17 -29.07 -8.97
CA ALA A 99 -9.28 -28.57 -7.61
C ALA A 99 -7.93 -27.96 -7.14
N GLY A 100 -7.98 -26.74 -6.60
CA GLY A 100 -6.79 -25.99 -6.18
C GLY A 100 -6.09 -25.18 -7.28
N GLN A 101 -6.51 -25.30 -8.54
CA GLN A 101 -5.98 -24.46 -9.62
C GLN A 101 -6.37 -22.98 -9.38
N PRO A 102 -5.46 -22.01 -9.63
CA PRO A 102 -5.78 -20.59 -9.47
C PRO A 102 -6.85 -20.17 -10.47
N LEU A 103 -7.86 -19.43 -10.00
CA LEU A 103 -9.01 -19.07 -10.83
C LEU A 103 -8.64 -18.16 -12.01
N ARG A 104 -7.50 -17.45 -11.92
CA ARG A 104 -6.92 -16.68 -13.02
C ARG A 104 -6.56 -17.54 -14.24
N ASP A 105 -5.91 -18.66 -14.00
CA ASP A 105 -5.43 -19.51 -15.09
C ASP A 105 -6.60 -20.26 -15.72
N VAL A 106 -7.57 -20.67 -14.91
CA VAL A 106 -8.84 -21.26 -15.37
C VAL A 106 -9.62 -20.27 -16.25
N ALA A 107 -9.71 -19.00 -15.84
CA ALA A 107 -10.38 -17.98 -16.65
C ALA A 107 -9.67 -17.78 -17.99
N THR A 108 -8.33 -17.83 -18.02
CA THR A 108 -7.55 -17.73 -19.25
C THR A 108 -7.74 -18.96 -20.15
N GLN A 109 -7.84 -20.15 -19.56
CA GLN A 109 -8.18 -21.39 -20.29
C GLN A 109 -9.59 -21.34 -20.89
N ALA A 110 -10.52 -20.63 -20.25
CA ALA A 110 -11.88 -20.42 -20.73
C ALA A 110 -12.02 -19.29 -21.76
N ASP A 111 -10.91 -18.67 -22.16
CA ASP A 111 -10.89 -17.43 -22.95
C ASP A 111 -11.76 -16.31 -22.34
N GLN A 112 -11.86 -16.30 -21.02
CA GLN A 112 -12.66 -15.34 -20.27
C GLN A 112 -11.77 -14.21 -19.75
N PHE A 113 -11.95 -13.02 -20.31
CA PHE A 113 -11.15 -11.87 -19.91
C PHE A 113 -11.64 -11.24 -18.60
N ILE A 114 -10.85 -11.39 -17.54
CA ILE A 114 -11.04 -10.72 -16.25
C ILE A 114 -9.97 -9.63 -16.11
N LYS A 115 -10.37 -8.41 -15.77
CA LYS A 115 -9.42 -7.31 -15.54
C LYS A 115 -8.69 -7.51 -14.22
N TYR A 116 -7.37 -7.65 -14.29
CA TYR A 116 -6.50 -7.68 -13.12
C TYR A 116 -5.74 -6.36 -12.97
N GLY A 117 -5.65 -5.85 -11.74
CA GLY A 117 -4.85 -4.67 -11.40
C GLY A 117 -3.56 -5.07 -10.68
N CYS A 118 -3.59 -5.09 -9.35
CA CYS A 118 -2.41 -5.37 -8.52
C CYS A 118 -2.02 -6.86 -8.44
N GLY A 119 -2.92 -7.79 -8.79
CA GLY A 119 -2.73 -9.23 -8.64
C GLY A 119 -2.71 -9.76 -7.20
N LYS A 120 -2.45 -8.91 -6.20
CA LYS A 120 -2.40 -9.22 -4.76
C LYS A 120 -3.76 -9.24 -4.06
N GLY A 121 -4.81 -8.80 -4.75
CA GLY A 121 -6.16 -8.71 -4.19
C GLY A 121 -6.46 -7.43 -3.42
N GLU A 122 -5.55 -6.47 -3.28
CA GLU A 122 -5.82 -5.22 -2.54
C GLU A 122 -6.70 -4.24 -3.31
N CYS A 123 -6.54 -4.15 -4.64
CA CYS A 123 -7.17 -3.11 -5.45
C CYS A 123 -8.64 -3.33 -5.81
N GLY A 124 -9.21 -4.52 -5.55
CA GLY A 124 -10.62 -4.85 -5.86
C GLY A 124 -10.99 -4.89 -7.36
N THR A 125 -10.05 -4.64 -8.29
CA THR A 125 -10.35 -4.52 -9.73
C THR A 125 -10.94 -5.78 -10.36
N CYS A 126 -10.57 -6.96 -9.84
CA CYS A 126 -10.92 -8.25 -10.42
C CYS A 126 -12.13 -8.92 -9.77
N GLU A 127 -12.89 -8.23 -8.91
CA GLU A 127 -14.01 -8.83 -8.17
C GLU A 127 -15.04 -9.50 -9.08
N CYS A 128 -15.36 -10.76 -8.78
CA CYS A 128 -16.38 -11.56 -9.46
C CYS A 128 -17.34 -12.17 -8.45
N LEU A 129 -18.58 -12.42 -8.87
CA LEU A 129 -19.60 -13.02 -8.02
C LEU A 129 -19.63 -14.52 -8.26
N VAL A 130 -19.35 -15.31 -7.24
CA VAL A 130 -19.35 -16.77 -7.29
C VAL A 130 -20.35 -17.30 -6.28
N ASN A 131 -21.35 -18.05 -6.74
CA ASN A 131 -22.40 -18.63 -5.89
C ASN A 131 -23.03 -17.61 -4.92
N GLY A 132 -23.16 -16.34 -5.34
CA GLY A 132 -23.71 -15.25 -4.53
C GLY A 132 -22.71 -14.52 -3.62
N GLN A 133 -21.44 -14.94 -3.58
CA GLN A 133 -20.39 -14.27 -2.82
C GLN A 133 -19.40 -13.55 -3.74
N TRP A 134 -19.07 -12.29 -3.40
CA TRP A 134 -18.03 -11.55 -4.10
C TRP A 134 -16.65 -12.06 -3.67
N ILE A 135 -15.91 -12.61 -4.62
CA ILE A 135 -14.56 -13.13 -4.40
C ILE A 135 -13.55 -12.39 -5.28
N ARG A 136 -12.27 -12.51 -4.90
CA ARG A 136 -11.14 -11.92 -5.63
C ARG A 136 -10.37 -13.01 -6.38
N PRO A 137 -10.68 -13.26 -7.67
CA PRO A 137 -10.14 -14.37 -8.46
C PRO A 137 -8.62 -14.32 -8.65
N CYS A 138 -7.97 -13.19 -8.36
CA CYS A 138 -6.52 -13.06 -8.41
C CYS A 138 -5.77 -13.82 -7.30
N GLN A 139 -6.44 -14.13 -6.19
CA GLN A 139 -5.85 -14.78 -5.01
C GLN A 139 -6.57 -16.08 -4.63
N THR A 140 -7.79 -16.29 -5.12
CA THR A 140 -8.60 -17.45 -4.78
C THR A 140 -8.36 -18.60 -5.75
N ASN A 141 -8.25 -19.81 -5.20
CA ASN A 141 -8.18 -21.06 -5.95
C ASN A 141 -9.55 -21.72 -6.05
N VAL A 142 -9.71 -22.59 -7.04
CA VAL A 142 -10.93 -23.40 -7.19
C VAL A 142 -11.06 -24.34 -5.98
N PRO A 143 -12.18 -24.30 -5.22
CA PRO A 143 -12.38 -25.18 -4.08
C PRO A 143 -12.53 -26.64 -4.53
N GLY A 144 -11.94 -27.56 -3.76
CA GLY A 144 -12.05 -29.02 -3.98
C GLY A 144 -13.23 -29.70 -3.29
N ASN A 145 -14.00 -28.96 -2.49
CA ASN A 145 -15.08 -29.49 -1.64
C ASN A 145 -16.48 -29.35 -2.26
N LEU A 146 -16.60 -29.28 -3.60
CA LEU A 146 -17.92 -29.24 -4.22
C LEU A 146 -18.57 -30.62 -4.14
N ALA A 147 -19.88 -30.65 -3.83
CA ALA A 147 -20.66 -31.87 -3.93
C ALA A 147 -20.66 -32.37 -5.39
N PRO A 148 -20.66 -33.70 -5.63
CA PRO A 148 -20.67 -34.24 -6.98
C PRO A 148 -21.97 -33.81 -7.70
N GLY A 149 -21.85 -32.89 -8.65
CA GLY A 149 -22.97 -32.33 -9.42
C GLY A 149 -23.24 -30.84 -9.20
N GLU A 150 -22.53 -30.19 -8.28
CA GLU A 150 -22.60 -28.73 -8.15
C GLU A 150 -21.62 -28.06 -9.12
N GLU A 151 -22.10 -27.10 -9.90
CA GLU A 151 -21.29 -26.34 -10.85
C GLU A 151 -20.73 -25.08 -10.20
N TYR A 152 -19.46 -24.77 -10.46
CA TYR A 152 -18.84 -23.56 -9.94
C TYR A 152 -19.15 -22.38 -10.88
N VAL A 153 -20.22 -21.65 -10.59
CA VAL A 153 -20.70 -20.55 -11.44
C VAL A 153 -20.02 -19.24 -11.07
N VAL A 154 -19.20 -18.72 -11.97
CA VAL A 154 -18.48 -17.45 -11.83
C VAL A 154 -19.13 -16.39 -12.71
N GLN A 155 -19.81 -15.42 -12.09
CA GLN A 155 -20.35 -14.26 -12.79
C GLN A 155 -19.28 -13.16 -12.82
N VAL A 156 -18.74 -12.92 -14.02
CA VAL A 156 -17.75 -11.88 -14.27
C VAL A 156 -18.49 -10.57 -14.49
N LYS A 157 -18.05 -9.51 -13.78
CA LYS A 157 -18.58 -8.17 -14.01
C LYS A 157 -18.38 -7.79 -15.48
N GLU A 158 -19.47 -7.49 -16.17
CA GLU A 158 -19.40 -6.99 -17.53
C GLU A 158 -18.51 -5.75 -17.55
N VAL A 159 -17.43 -5.83 -18.32
CA VAL A 159 -16.68 -4.64 -18.69
C VAL A 159 -17.55 -3.92 -19.70
N LYS A 160 -18.52 -3.14 -19.20
CA LYS A 160 -19.17 -2.11 -19.99
C LYS A 160 -18.10 -1.06 -20.26
N ASN A 161 -17.22 -1.32 -21.22
CA ASN A 161 -16.63 -0.26 -21.99
C ASN A 161 -17.82 0.39 -22.67
N LYS A 162 -18.50 1.31 -21.97
CA LYS A 162 -19.29 2.33 -22.63
C LYS A 162 -18.25 3.03 -23.48
N ALA A 163 -18.09 2.58 -24.71
CA ALA A 163 -17.47 3.36 -25.75
C ALA A 163 -18.36 4.58 -25.81
N VAL A 164 -18.01 5.60 -25.03
CA VAL A 164 -18.59 6.92 -25.17
C VAL A 164 -18.19 7.26 -26.59
N SER A 165 -19.15 7.15 -27.51
CA SER A 165 -18.85 7.39 -28.92
C SER A 165 -18.21 8.76 -28.95
N SER A 166 -16.96 8.82 -29.40
CA SER A 166 -16.23 10.06 -29.52
C SER A 166 -16.83 11.00 -30.59
N GLY A 167 -18.03 10.68 -31.10
CA GLY A 167 -18.76 11.41 -32.12
C GLY A 167 -19.31 12.77 -31.70
N LYS A 168 -19.10 13.24 -30.45
CA LYS A 168 -19.42 14.61 -30.02
C LYS A 168 -18.19 15.45 -29.62
N PHE A 169 -16.97 14.98 -29.93
CA PHE A 169 -15.74 15.74 -29.67
C PHE A 169 -15.59 16.99 -30.57
N TYR A 170 -16.41 17.16 -31.62
CA TYR A 170 -16.40 18.34 -32.51
C TYR A 170 -17.68 19.18 -32.43
N SER A 171 -18.28 19.33 -31.23
CA SER A 171 -19.28 20.39 -31.05
C SER A 171 -18.59 21.73 -30.83
N PHE A 172 -19.12 22.82 -31.40
CA PHE A 172 -18.60 24.19 -31.22
C PHE A 172 -18.40 24.57 -29.74
N ARG A 173 -19.22 23.98 -28.84
CA ARG A 173 -19.11 24.13 -27.39
C ARG A 173 -17.82 23.53 -26.81
N SER A 174 -17.32 22.43 -27.37
CA SER A 174 -16.06 21.78 -26.96
C SER A 174 -14.83 22.61 -27.37
N PHE A 175 -14.89 23.30 -28.52
CA PHE A 175 -13.84 24.24 -28.94
C PHE A 175 -13.77 25.47 -28.02
N ILE A 176 -14.93 26.04 -27.66
CA ILE A 176 -14.97 27.21 -26.76
C ILE A 176 -14.47 26.83 -25.35
N MET A 177 -14.87 25.68 -24.81
CA MET A 177 -14.37 25.20 -23.51
C MET A 177 -12.87 24.89 -23.51
N GLY A 178 -12.37 24.27 -24.60
CA GLY A 178 -10.93 24.03 -24.76
C GLY A 178 -10.13 25.34 -24.86
N PHE A 179 -10.63 26.33 -25.59
CA PHE A 179 -10.03 27.65 -25.70
C PHE A 179 -10.05 28.40 -24.38
N TYR A 180 -11.17 28.36 -23.64
CA TYR A 180 -11.30 29.05 -22.35
C TYR A 180 -10.32 28.48 -21.32
N ASN A 181 -10.13 27.16 -21.25
CA ASN A 181 -9.17 26.56 -20.32
C ASN A 181 -7.70 26.86 -20.69
N ASN A 182 -7.35 26.89 -21.98
CA ASN A 182 -6.00 27.25 -22.40
C ASN A 182 -5.71 28.75 -22.17
N LEU A 183 -6.68 29.62 -22.50
CA LEU A 183 -6.58 31.07 -22.30
C LEU A 183 -6.53 31.45 -20.81
N LEU A 184 -7.35 30.80 -19.97
CA LEU A 184 -7.33 31.02 -18.51
C LEU A 184 -5.99 30.60 -17.90
N GLY A 185 -5.40 29.50 -18.40
CA GLY A 185 -4.04 29.09 -18.06
C GLY A 185 -3.02 30.19 -18.37
N MET A 186 -3.06 30.74 -19.59
CA MET A 186 -2.17 31.83 -20.00
C MET A 186 -2.33 33.11 -19.16
N VAL A 187 -3.57 33.50 -18.85
CA VAL A 187 -3.85 34.67 -18.00
C VAL A 187 -3.32 34.44 -16.58
N GLY A 188 -3.49 33.22 -16.04
CA GLY A 188 -2.88 32.80 -14.79
C GLY A 188 -1.36 32.98 -14.81
N PHE A 189 -0.68 32.46 -15.84
CA PHE A 189 0.77 32.59 -16.00
C PHE A 189 1.25 34.05 -16.07
N VAL A 190 0.53 34.94 -16.75
CA VAL A 190 0.88 36.37 -16.80
C VAL A 190 0.75 37.03 -15.42
N LYS A 191 -0.30 36.71 -14.67
CA LYS A 191 -0.49 37.21 -13.30
C LYS A 191 0.62 36.71 -12.35
N TYR A 192 0.94 35.41 -12.41
CA TYR A 192 2.02 34.82 -11.61
C TYR A 192 3.39 35.39 -11.99
N ARG A 193 3.67 35.61 -13.28
CA ARG A 193 4.91 36.24 -13.74
C ARG A 193 5.06 37.67 -13.21
N ARG A 194 3.97 38.45 -13.17
CA ARG A 194 3.99 39.80 -12.57
C ARG A 194 4.24 39.76 -11.07
N ALA A 195 3.64 38.84 -10.34
CA ALA A 195 3.86 38.69 -8.89
C ALA A 195 5.30 38.24 -8.58
N ALA A 196 5.84 37.27 -9.33
CA ALA A 196 7.22 36.82 -9.17
C ALA A 196 8.24 37.95 -9.44
N LYS A 197 7.97 38.81 -10.43
CA LYS A 197 8.81 39.97 -10.72
C LYS A 197 8.86 40.97 -9.55
N LYS A 198 7.72 41.22 -8.88
CA LYS A 198 7.68 42.09 -7.69
C LYS A 198 8.51 41.51 -6.54
N ASN A 199 8.30 40.23 -6.21
CA ASN A 199 9.06 39.58 -5.14
C ASN A 199 10.57 39.54 -5.41
N TRP A 200 10.97 39.44 -6.69
CA TRP A 200 12.38 39.51 -7.07
C TRP A 200 12.96 40.91 -6.88
N LEU A 201 12.24 41.95 -7.30
CA LEU A 201 12.66 43.35 -7.10
C LEU A 201 12.79 43.68 -5.61
N GLU A 202 11.82 43.29 -4.78
CA GLU A 202 11.87 43.48 -3.33
C GLU A 202 13.10 42.81 -2.69
N ARG A 203 13.50 41.63 -3.19
CA ARG A 203 14.72 40.95 -2.72
C ARG A 203 15.98 41.69 -3.16
N GLN A 204 16.05 42.16 -4.40
CA GLN A 204 17.19 42.95 -4.88
C GLN A 204 17.35 44.24 -4.08
N GLU A 205 16.26 44.96 -3.83
CA GLU A 205 16.28 46.17 -3.00
C GLU A 205 16.76 45.88 -1.57
N TYR A 206 16.34 44.77 -0.98
CA TYR A 206 16.79 44.36 0.35
C TYR A 206 18.29 43.99 0.38
N GLU A 207 18.76 43.25 -0.63
CA GLU A 207 20.18 42.91 -0.79
C GLU A 207 21.05 44.18 -0.94
N ASP A 208 20.60 45.17 -1.72
CA ASP A 208 21.29 46.44 -1.90
C ASP A 208 21.33 47.27 -0.60
N LEU A 209 20.24 47.29 0.17
CA LEU A 209 20.21 47.95 1.48
C LEU A 209 21.18 47.29 2.48
N ILE A 210 21.27 45.96 2.50
CA ILE A 210 22.25 45.24 3.32
C ILE A 210 23.67 45.59 2.87
N ARG A 211 23.92 45.64 1.57
CA ARG A 211 25.22 46.00 1.01
C ARG A 211 25.65 47.40 1.45
N GLN A 212 24.75 48.38 1.36
CA GLN A 212 25.00 49.76 1.82
C GLN A 212 25.31 49.81 3.32
N LYS A 213 24.48 49.16 4.16
CA LYS A 213 24.70 49.11 5.62
C LYS A 213 26.03 48.44 5.98
N THR A 214 26.41 47.40 5.24
CA THR A 214 27.68 46.68 5.46
C THR A 214 28.88 47.54 5.09
N MET A 215 28.82 48.26 3.97
CA MET A 215 29.86 49.22 3.58
C MET A 215 30.01 50.34 4.61
N GLN A 216 28.88 50.91 5.06
CA GLN A 216 28.90 51.94 6.12
C GLN A 216 29.52 51.42 7.42
N LYS A 217 29.16 50.20 7.86
CA LYS A 217 29.73 49.57 9.05
C LYS A 217 31.23 49.28 8.91
N LYS A 218 31.68 48.91 7.71
CA LYS A 218 33.11 48.69 7.41
C LYS A 218 33.90 50.00 7.49
N ILE A 219 33.41 51.06 6.83
CA ILE A 219 34.03 52.40 6.89
C ILE A 219 34.08 52.92 8.33
N ALA A 220 33.00 52.75 9.11
CA ALA A 220 32.96 53.16 10.51
C ALA A 220 34.00 52.42 11.37
N ARG A 221 34.20 51.11 11.11
CA ARG A 221 35.22 50.31 11.80
C ARG A 221 36.63 50.72 11.40
N GLU A 222 36.88 51.01 10.13
CA GLU A 222 38.18 51.49 9.66
C GLU A 222 38.51 52.84 10.30
N ARG A 223 37.54 53.77 10.34
CA ARG A 223 37.67 55.07 11.02
C ARG A 223 37.96 54.92 12.52
N SER A 224 37.23 54.06 13.24
CA SER A 224 37.49 53.86 14.67
C SER A 224 38.88 53.26 14.93
N VAL A 225 39.36 52.35 14.07
CA VAL A 225 40.71 51.78 14.16
C VAL A 225 41.79 52.83 13.89
N GLU A 226 41.56 53.77 12.96
CA GLU A 226 42.45 54.91 12.72
C GLU A 226 42.49 55.87 13.91
N GLU A 227 41.33 56.20 14.49
CA GLU A 227 41.23 57.02 15.70
C GLU A 227 41.99 56.38 16.88
N ASP A 228 41.83 55.08 17.12
CA ASP A 228 42.54 54.34 18.17
C ASP A 228 44.07 54.33 17.95
N LYS A 229 44.52 54.22 16.69
CA LYS A 229 45.96 54.31 16.36
C LYS A 229 46.50 55.71 16.63
N ASN A 230 45.78 56.74 16.19
CA ASN A 230 46.19 58.14 16.38
C ASN A 230 46.25 58.51 17.87
N ASN A 231 45.29 58.04 18.67
CA ASN A 231 45.30 58.24 20.12
C ASN A 231 46.50 57.59 20.80
N LYS A 232 46.90 56.37 20.38
CA LYS A 232 48.11 55.70 20.90
C LYS A 232 49.44 56.37 20.48
N LEU A 233 49.43 57.14 19.40
CA LEU A 233 50.58 57.86 18.88
C LEU A 233 50.76 59.26 19.48
N SER A 234 49.84 59.70 20.35
CA SER A 234 49.90 60.99 21.04
C SER A 234 50.35 60.78 22.50
N PRO A 235 51.67 60.83 22.80
CA PRO A 235 52.22 60.68 24.15
C PRO A 235 51.94 61.87 25.07
#